data_AF-A0A6B2VB94-F1
#
_entry.id   AF-A0A6B2VB94-F1
#
_cell.length_a   1.000
_cell.length_b   1.000
_cell.length_c   1.000
_cell.angle_alpha   90.00
_cell.angle_beta   90.00
_cell.angle_gamma   90.00
#
_symmetry.space_group_name_H-M   'P 1'
#
loop_
_entity.id
_entity.type
_entity.pdbx_description
1 polymer ?
#
loop_
_entity_poly.entity_id
_entity_poly.type
_entity_poly.pdbx_seq_one_letter_code
_entity_poly.pdbx_strand_id
1 'polypeptide(L)' 'MTVQHFGFTWTDPDGTPRASAVAYDKTCADQRRDELETADCTQVAIVPVTPGQLAEPRA' A
#
# COMPACT_ATOMS: atom_id res chain seq x y z
N MET A 1 13.68 5.99 -18.36
CA MET A 1 12.86 4.91 -17.77
C MET A 1 12.19 5.49 -16.55
N THR A 2 10.86 5.63 -16.54
CA THR A 2 10.14 6.12 -15.36
C THR A 2 10.11 4.99 -14.33
N VAL A 3 10.68 5.20 -13.15
CA VAL A 3 10.48 4.28 -12.03
C VAL A 3 9.00 4.36 -11.66
N GLN A 4 8.29 3.24 -11.75
CA GLN A 4 6.93 3.13 -11.23
C GLN A 4 7.04 2.87 -9.73
N HIS A 5 6.37 3.69 -8.94
CA HIS A 5 6.33 3.56 -7.50
C HIS A 5 4.98 2.97 -7.09
N PHE A 6 4.97 2.09 -6.11
CA PHE A 6 3.75 1.42 -5.66
C PHE A 6 3.50 1.75 -4.19
N GLY A 7 2.32 2.28 -3.88
CA GLY A 7 1.80 2.45 -2.54
C GLY A 7 0.80 1.36 -2.16
N PHE A 8 0.29 1.43 -0.94
CA PHE A 8 -0.63 0.48 -0.34
C PHE A 8 -1.82 1.19 0.28
N THR A 9 -2.98 0.58 0.18
CA THR A 9 -4.11 0.86 1.07
C THR A 9 -4.52 -0.43 1.75
N TRP A 10 -4.83 -0.39 3.04
CA TRP A 10 -5.33 -1.54 3.79
C TRP A 10 -6.22 -1.07 4.93
N THR A 11 -6.97 -2.00 5.51
CA THR A 11 -7.78 -1.78 6.70
C THR A 11 -7.15 -2.58 7.84
N ASP A 12 -6.75 -1.90 8.90
CA ASP A 12 -6.22 -2.55 10.12
C ASP A 12 -7.31 -3.45 10.75
N PRO A 13 -6.94 -4.43 11.60
CA PRO A 13 -7.91 -5.34 12.24
C PRO A 13 -8.98 -4.63 13.08
N ASP A 14 -8.69 -3.41 13.53
CA ASP A 14 -9.63 -2.55 14.26
C ASP A 14 -10.65 -1.83 13.36
N GLY A 15 -10.57 -2.03 12.04
CA GLY A 15 -11.41 -1.40 11.04
C GLY A 15 -10.89 -0.06 10.54
N THR A 16 -9.70 0.38 10.96
CA THR A 16 -9.15 1.68 10.55
C THR A 16 -8.56 1.60 9.14
N PRO A 17 -9.02 2.45 8.19
CA PRO A 17 -8.40 2.53 6.87
C PRO A 17 -7.05 3.24 6.96
N ARG A 18 -6.06 2.66 6.28
CA ARG A 18 -4.69 3.16 6.20
C ARG A 18 -4.25 3.24 4.75
N ALA A 19 -3.35 4.18 4.49
CA ALA A 19 -2.67 4.32 3.22
C ALA A 19 -1.17 4.57 3.45
N SER A 20 -0.35 4.03 2.56
CA SER A 20 1.08 4.29 2.50
C SER A 20 1.46 4.61 1.07
N ALA A 21 2.08 5.76 0.86
CA ALA A 21 2.61 6.18 -0.44
C ALA A 21 4.13 5.97 -0.51
N VAL A 22 4.66 4.97 0.19
CA VAL A 22 6.08 4.64 0.12
C VAL A 22 6.35 4.02 -1.24
N ALA A 23 7.35 4.56 -1.91
CA ALA A 23 7.79 4.18 -3.24
C ALA A 23 8.41 2.76 -3.28
N TYR A 24 7.61 1.71 -3.16
CA TYR A 24 8.11 0.35 -3.28
C TYR A 24 8.36 -0.03 -4.75
N ASP A 25 9.43 -0.79 -4.99
CA ASP A 25 9.48 -1.65 -6.18
C ASP A 25 8.50 -2.83 -6.01
N LYS A 26 8.24 -3.56 -7.09
CA LYS A 26 7.24 -4.63 -7.09
C LYS A 26 7.54 -5.73 -6.05
N THR A 27 8.82 -6.03 -5.80
CA THR A 27 9.21 -7.10 -4.87
C THR A 27 8.95 -6.68 -3.43
N CYS A 28 9.34 -5.46 -3.05
CA CYS A 28 9.01 -4.94 -1.72
C CYS A 28 7.50 -4.78 -1.54
N ALA A 29 6.77 -4.48 -2.62
CA ALA A 29 5.33 -4.39 -2.57
C ALA A 29 4.67 -5.75 -2.25
N ASP A 30 5.08 -6.83 -2.92
CA ASP A 30 4.57 -8.16 -2.61
C ASP A 30 4.91 -8.59 -1.16
N GLN A 31 6.14 -8.35 -0.69
CA GLN A 31 6.51 -8.65 0.69
C GLN A 31 5.65 -7.88 1.70
N ARG A 32 5.37 -6.60 1.43
CA ARG A 32 4.55 -5.78 2.33
C ARG A 32 3.10 -6.24 2.40
N ARG A 33 2.54 -6.76 1.29
CA ARG A 33 1.21 -7.38 1.30
C ARG A 33 1.19 -8.58 2.24
N ASP A 34 2.16 -9.47 2.12
CA ASP A 34 2.22 -10.70 2.93
C ASP A 34 2.35 -10.38 4.44
N GLU A 35 3.10 -9.32 4.79
CA GLU A 35 3.15 -8.79 6.16
C GLU A 35 1.81 -8.27 6.66
N LEU A 36 1.05 -7.55 5.82
CA LEU A 36 -0.28 -7.03 6.16
C LEU A 36 -1.30 -8.15 6.33
N GLU A 37 -1.28 -9.15 5.45
CA GLU A 37 -2.13 -10.34 5.58
C GLU A 37 -1.80 -11.13 6.86
N THR A 38 -0.52 -11.25 7.22
CA THR A 38 -0.08 -11.88 8.47
C THR A 38 -0.53 -11.09 9.71
N ALA A 39 -0.71 -9.78 9.59
CA ALA A 39 -1.17 -8.89 10.64
C ALA A 39 -2.71 -8.79 10.74
N ASP A 40 -3.46 -9.71 10.11
CA ASP A 40 -4.93 -9.70 10.01
C ASP A 40 -5.49 -8.42 9.38
N CYS A 41 -4.68 -7.68 8.62
CA CYS A 41 -5.16 -6.53 7.85
C CYS A 41 -6.00 -7.01 6.66
N THR A 42 -7.09 -6.31 6.39
CA THR A 42 -8.02 -6.65 5.32
C THR A 42 -8.04 -5.57 4.24
N GLN A 43 -8.70 -5.84 3.11
CA GLN A 43 -8.84 -4.88 1.99
C GLN A 43 -7.50 -4.32 1.47
N VAL A 44 -6.43 -5.13 1.54
CA VAL A 44 -5.09 -4.75 1.07
C VAL A 44 -5.10 -4.58 -0.44
N ALA A 45 -4.73 -3.39 -0.92
CA ALA A 45 -4.61 -3.08 -2.34
C ALA A 45 -3.30 -2.34 -2.62
N ILE A 46 -2.63 -2.76 -3.71
CA ILE A 46 -1.45 -2.08 -4.24
C ILE A 46 -1.93 -1.02 -5.22
N VAL A 47 -1.54 0.23 -4.98
CA VAL A 47 -1.90 1.37 -5.84
C VAL A 47 -0.64 1.93 -6.50
N PRO A 48 -0.64 2.17 -7.82
CA PRO A 48 0.46 2.90 -8.43
C PRO A 48 0.46 4.32 -7.87
N VAL A 49 1.58 4.75 -7.31
CA VAL A 49 1.78 6.12 -6.82
C VAL A 49 2.76 6.85 -7.72
N THR A 50 2.45 8.12 -7.98
CA THR A 50 3.39 9.00 -8.66
C THR A 50 4.32 9.58 -7.58
N PRO A 51 5.65 9.50 -7.73
CA PRO A 51 6.56 10.06 -6.76
C PRO A 51 6.30 11.57 -6.67
N GLY A 52 5.92 12.04 -5.48
CA GLY A 52 5.49 13.43 -5.24
C GLY A 52 3.98 13.63 -5.04
N GLN A 53 3.15 12.60 -5.18
CA GLN A 53 1.74 12.63 -4.78
C GLN A 53 1.45 11.55 -3.72
N LEU A 54 0.87 11.97 -2.60
CA LEU A 54 0.31 11.04 -1.61
C LEU A 54 -0.93 10.37 -2.20
N ALA A 55 -1.04 9.04 -2.05
CA ALA A 55 -2.29 8.34 -2.34
C ALA A 55 -3.36 8.83 -1.36
N GLU A 56 -4.49 9.28 -1.90
CA GLU A 56 -5.63 9.64 -1.05
C GLU A 56 -6.19 8.35 -0.40
N PRO A 57 -6.41 8.33 0.92
CA PRO A 57 -7.08 7.20 1.55
C PRO A 57 -8.49 7.07 0.98
N ARG A 58 -8.90 5.83 0.71
CA ARG A 58 -10.26 5.52 0.23
C ARG A 58 -11.28 6.03 1.25
N ALA A 59 -12.20 6.87 0.78
CA ALA A 59 -13.36 7.37 1.54
C ALA A 59 -14.39 6.26 1.82
#